data_AF-A0A377VYE3-F1
#
_entry.id   AF-A0A377VYE3-F1
#
_cell.length_a   1.000
_cell.length_b   1.000
_cell.length_c   1.000
_cell.angle_alpha   90.00
_cell.angle_beta   90.00
_cell.angle_gamma   90.00
#
_symmetry.space_group_name_H-M   'P 1'
#
loop_
_entity.id
_entity.type
_entity.pdbx_description
1 polymer ?
#
loop_
_entity_poly.entity_id
_entity_poly.type
_entity_poly.pdbx_seq_one_letter_code
_entity_poly.pdbx_strand_id
1 'polypeptide(L)'
;MVYCSFAAMFIAQAYNVPLSFSEITVMMLTLMLASKGIAGVPRSALVVLAATIPSFNIPVAGILLLMGIDHFLDMGRSAINVLGNGIATAMLSKNEGLLTDEEAQPDWEVEKAEA
;
A
#
# COMPACT_ATOMS: atom_id res chain seq x y z
N MET A 1 -0.65 0.79 2.72
CA MET A 1 -1.90 1.49 2.34
C MET A 1 -1.80 3.02 2.44
N VAL A 2 -0.62 3.60 2.19
CA VAL A 2 -0.43 5.05 2.09
C VAL A 2 -1.46 5.68 1.15
N TYR A 3 -1.76 5.00 0.04
CA TYR A 3 -2.83 5.37 -0.89
C TYR A 3 -4.20 5.59 -0.24
N CYS A 4 -4.73 4.65 0.56
CA CYS A 4 -6.09 4.77 1.08
C CYS A 4 -6.25 5.99 2.01
N SER A 5 -5.23 6.30 2.81
CA SER A 5 -5.22 7.48 3.67
C SER A 5 -5.20 8.77 2.85
N PHE A 6 -4.34 8.85 1.82
CA PHE A 6 -4.32 9.99 0.91
C PHE A 6 -5.59 10.13 0.08
N ALA A 7 -6.15 9.01 -0.39
CA ALA A 7 -7.39 8.94 -1.14
C ALA A 7 -8.58 9.42 -0.30
N ALA A 8 -8.71 8.98 0.95
CA ALA A 8 -9.76 9.44 1.84
C ALA A 8 -9.66 10.95 2.13
N MET A 9 -8.45 11.45 2.37
CA MET A 9 -8.20 12.88 2.54
C MET A 9 -8.52 13.70 1.27
N PHE A 10 -8.13 13.19 0.10
CA PHE A 10 -8.44 13.80 -1.18
C PHE A 10 -9.95 13.91 -1.40
N ILE A 11 -10.70 12.83 -1.13
CA ILE A 11 -12.17 12.85 -1.26
C ILE A 11 -12.79 13.83 -0.25
N ALA A 12 -12.34 13.82 1.00
CA ALA A 12 -12.84 14.74 2.02
C ALA A 12 -12.66 16.20 1.60
N GLN A 13 -11.49 16.56 1.06
CA GLN A 13 -11.22 17.91 0.55
C GLN A 13 -12.03 18.23 -0.71
N ALA A 14 -12.15 17.28 -1.66
CA ALA A 14 -12.94 17.47 -2.87
C ALA A 14 -14.43 17.75 -2.60
N TYR A 15 -14.98 17.15 -1.54
CA TYR A 15 -16.36 17.35 -1.10
C TYR A 15 -16.52 18.41 -0.01
N ASN A 16 -15.45 19.15 0.34
CA ASN A 16 -15.43 20.14 1.41
C ASN A 16 -15.97 19.60 2.75
N VAL A 17 -15.65 18.35 3.09
CA VAL A 17 -15.96 17.73 4.38
C VAL A 17 -14.90 18.19 5.39
N PRO A 18 -15.24 19.05 6.37
CA PRO A 18 -14.28 19.46 7.39
C PRO A 18 -14.03 18.29 8.32
N LEU A 19 -12.76 17.92 8.48
CA LEU A 19 -12.33 16.89 9.42
C LEU A 19 -11.45 17.54 10.48
N SER A 20 -11.77 17.29 11.74
CA SER A 20 -10.91 17.63 12.86
C SER A 20 -9.63 16.79 12.86
N PHE A 21 -8.60 17.29 13.54
CA PHE A 21 -7.33 16.57 13.66
C PHE A 21 -7.48 15.18 14.30
N SER A 22 -8.40 15.03 15.25
CA SER A 22 -8.73 13.73 15.85
C SER A 22 -9.38 12.78 14.85
N GLU A 23 -10.32 13.26 14.04
CA GLU A 23 -10.97 12.43 13.01
C GLU A 23 -9.96 11.95 11.96
N ILE A 24 -9.07 12.83 11.51
CA ILE A 24 -7.99 12.48 10.58
C ILE A 24 -7.11 11.38 11.17
N THR A 25 -6.71 11.52 12.44
CA THR A 25 -5.85 10.54 13.12
C THR A 25 -6.54 9.19 13.25
N VAL A 26 -7.80 9.16 13.73
CA VAL A 26 -8.57 7.92 13.89
C VAL A 26 -8.84 7.25 12.55
N MET A 27 -9.15 8.03 11.51
CA MET A 27 -9.33 7.52 10.15
C MET A 27 -8.05 6.89 9.61
N MET A 28 -6.91 7.57 9.75
CA MET A 28 -5.63 7.01 9.31
C MET A 28 -5.29 5.71 10.03
N LEU A 29 -5.48 5.64 11.35
CA LEU A 29 -5.29 4.41 12.12
C LEU A 29 -6.23 3.29 11.65
N THR A 30 -7.50 3.60 11.43
CA THR A 30 -8.51 2.64 10.97
C THR A 30 -8.14 2.08 9.60
N LEU A 31 -7.76 2.94 8.65
CA LEU A 31 -7.32 2.54 7.32
C LEU A 31 -6.01 1.74 7.34
N MET A 32 -5.10 2.02 8.27
CA MET A 32 -3.89 1.22 8.48
C MET A 32 -4.21 -0.17 9.03
N LEU A 33 -5.13 -0.28 9.99
CA LEU A 33 -5.56 -1.58 10.52
C LEU A 33 -6.27 -2.41 9.45
N ALA A 34 -7.21 -1.81 8.71
CA ALA A 34 -7.96 -2.46 7.64
C ALA A 34 -7.05 -3.03 6.54
N SER A 35 -5.88 -2.40 6.31
CA SER A 35 -4.88 -2.82 5.31
C SER A 35 -4.39 -4.26 5.47
N LYS A 36 -4.35 -4.80 6.69
CA LYS A 36 -3.83 -6.16 6.94
C LYS A 36 -4.91 -7.25 6.88
N GLY A 37 -6.19 -6.86 6.87
CA GLY A 37 -7.32 -7.79 6.93
C GLY A 37 -7.82 -8.30 5.57
N ILE A 38 -7.36 -7.71 4.44
CA ILE A 38 -7.89 -8.01 3.11
C ILE A 38 -6.76 -8.53 2.21
N ALA A 39 -6.35 -9.78 2.45
CA ALA A 39 -5.51 -10.53 1.52
C ALA A 39 -6.43 -11.31 0.56
N GLY A 40 -6.43 -10.95 -0.73
CA GLY A 40 -7.08 -11.75 -1.78
C GLY A 40 -8.27 -11.14 -2.52
N VAL A 41 -8.65 -9.87 -2.24
CA VAL A 41 -9.72 -9.19 -2.99
C VAL A 41 -9.12 -8.32 -4.11
N PRO A 42 -9.52 -8.50 -5.39
CA PRO A 42 -9.13 -7.60 -6.47
C PRO A 42 -9.55 -6.15 -6.18
N ARG A 43 -8.69 -5.16 -6.45
CA ARG A 43 -8.91 -3.74 -6.11
C ARG A 43 -9.28 -3.51 -4.63
N SER A 44 -8.62 -4.24 -3.73
CA SER A 44 -8.86 -4.20 -2.28
C SER A 44 -8.91 -2.78 -1.71
N ALA A 45 -8.15 -1.84 -2.27
CA ALA A 45 -8.10 -0.44 -1.87
C ALA A 45 -9.46 0.28 -1.94
N LEU A 46 -10.15 0.17 -3.08
CA LEU A 46 -11.44 0.84 -3.29
C LEU A 46 -12.51 0.22 -2.39
N VAL A 47 -12.43 -1.10 -2.17
CA VAL A 47 -13.33 -1.82 -1.25
C VAL A 47 -13.11 -1.35 0.19
N VAL A 48 -11.85 -1.23 0.63
CA VAL A 48 -11.49 -0.69 1.96
C VAL A 48 -12.02 0.73 2.12
N LEU A 49 -11.80 1.59 1.11
CA LEU A 49 -12.28 2.97 1.11
C LEU A 49 -13.81 3.00 1.24
N ALA A 50 -14.52 2.23 0.40
CA ALA A 50 -15.99 2.16 0.42
C ALA A 50 -16.55 1.71 1.78
N ALA A 51 -15.85 0.81 2.47
CA ALA A 51 -16.25 0.35 3.79
C ALA A 51 -15.93 1.35 4.91
N THR A 52 -14.87 2.16 4.76
CA THR A 52 -14.30 2.94 5.88
C THR A 52 -14.71 4.40 5.87
N ILE A 53 -14.75 5.04 4.70
CA ILE A 53 -15.01 6.49 4.59
C ILE A 53 -16.43 6.93 5.01
N PRO A 54 -17.52 6.11 4.89
CA PRO A 54 -18.85 6.50 5.38
C PRO A 54 -18.87 6.84 6.86
N SER A 55 -18.05 6.15 7.66
CA SER A 55 -17.94 6.34 9.12
C SER A 55 -17.38 7.72 9.50
N PHE A 56 -16.83 8.47 8.55
CA PHE A 56 -16.25 9.80 8.74
C PHE A 56 -17.03 10.88 7.98
N ASN A 57 -18.31 10.64 7.66
CA ASN A 57 -19.19 11.56 6.91
C ASN A 57 -18.68 11.88 5.49
N ILE A 58 -17.80 11.05 4.93
CA ILE A 58 -17.30 11.23 3.57
C ILE A 58 -18.23 10.45 2.61
N PRO A 59 -18.74 11.09 1.55
CA PRO A 59 -19.63 10.43 0.61
C PRO A 59 -18.90 9.36 -0.23
N VAL A 60 -19.46 8.14 -0.24
CA VAL A 60 -18.93 7.01 -1.02
C VAL A 60 -18.84 7.31 -2.52
N ALA A 61 -19.73 8.17 -3.03
CA ALA A 61 -19.71 8.62 -4.42
C ALA A 61 -18.36 9.23 -4.82
N GLY A 62 -17.58 9.79 -3.88
CA GLY A 62 -16.26 10.34 -4.16
C GLY A 62 -15.21 9.31 -4.60
N ILE A 63 -15.45 8.01 -4.39
CA ILE A 63 -14.60 6.92 -4.93
C ILE A 63 -14.58 6.95 -6.47
N LEU A 64 -15.64 7.45 -7.11
CA LEU A 64 -15.69 7.61 -8.57
C LEU A 64 -14.58 8.54 -9.09
N LEU A 65 -14.15 9.51 -8.28
CA LEU A 65 -13.03 10.40 -8.62
C LEU A 65 -11.69 9.64 -8.73
N LEU A 66 -11.58 8.51 -8.03
CA LEU A 66 -10.37 7.69 -8.00
C LEU A 66 -10.38 6.59 -9.07
N MET A 67 -11.55 6.11 -9.51
CA MET A 67 -11.64 4.97 -10.44
C MET A 67 -10.82 5.17 -11.73
N GLY A 68 -10.73 6.41 -12.24
CA GLY A 68 -9.98 6.71 -13.46
C GLY A 68 -8.47 6.50 -13.32
N ILE A 69 -7.93 6.65 -12.11
CA ILE A 69 -6.48 6.55 -11.83
C ILE A 69 -6.12 5.31 -11.00
N ASP A 70 -7.12 4.65 -10.40
CA ASP A 70 -6.92 3.55 -9.46
C ASP A 70 -6.09 2.43 -10.07
N HIS A 71 -6.29 2.12 -11.36
CA HIS A 71 -5.55 1.07 -12.04
C HIS A 71 -4.03 1.31 -12.03
N PHE A 72 -3.60 2.54 -12.35
CA PHE A 72 -2.19 2.91 -12.35
C PHE A 72 -1.62 2.95 -10.92
N LEU A 73 -2.38 3.50 -9.98
CA LEU A 73 -1.96 3.60 -8.58
C LEU A 73 -1.93 2.23 -7.87
N ASP A 74 -2.74 1.28 -8.31
CA ASP A 74 -2.73 -0.10 -7.80
C ASP A 74 -1.49 -0.87 -8.25
N MET A 75 -1.05 -0.68 -9.51
CA MET A 75 0.23 -1.21 -9.98
C MET A 75 1.40 -0.62 -9.21
N GLY A 76 1.44 0.71 -9.05
CA GLY A 76 2.48 1.40 -8.29
C GLY A 76 2.56 0.91 -6.84
N ARG A 77 1.41 0.70 -6.19
CA ARG A 77 1.33 0.11 -4.85
C ARG A 77 1.88 -1.30 -4.78
N SER A 78 1.52 -2.15 -5.74
CA SER A 78 2.00 -3.52 -5.78
C SER A 78 3.51 -3.57 -5.94
N ALA A 79 4.07 -2.73 -6.82
CA ALA A 79 5.51 -2.61 -7.05
C ALA A 79 6.27 -2.22 -5.77
N ILE A 80 5.87 -1.14 -5.08
CA ILE A 80 6.55 -0.70 -3.86
C ILE A 80 6.39 -1.68 -2.70
N ASN A 81 5.26 -2.40 -2.61
CA ASN A 81 5.04 -3.39 -1.57
C ASN A 81 5.94 -4.62 -1.76
N VAL A 82 6.07 -5.10 -3.01
CA VAL A 82 6.98 -6.21 -3.34
C VAL A 82 8.43 -5.78 -3.10
N LEU A 83 8.81 -4.58 -3.55
CA LEU A 83 10.16 -4.04 -3.33
C LEU A 83 10.48 -3.92 -1.83
N GLY A 84 9.58 -3.32 -1.04
CA GLY A 84 9.79 -3.14 0.39
C GLY A 84 9.91 -4.47 1.15
N ASN A 85 9.05 -5.43 0.84
CA ASN A 85 9.14 -6.77 1.43
C ASN A 85 10.42 -7.49 1.00
N GLY A 86 10.79 -7.43 -0.28
CA GLY A 86 12.02 -8.04 -0.79
C GLY A 86 13.27 -7.48 -0.12
N ILE A 87 13.37 -6.15 0.01
CA ILE A 87 14.47 -5.49 0.72
C ILE A 87 14.48 -5.90 2.20
N ALA A 88 13.33 -5.92 2.87
CA ALA A 88 13.25 -6.32 4.27
C ALA A 88 13.68 -7.77 4.48
N THR A 89 13.25 -8.68 3.59
CA THR A 89 13.66 -10.10 3.62
C THR A 89 15.15 -10.25 3.38
N ALA A 90 15.72 -9.57 2.38
CA ALA A 90 17.15 -9.61 2.11
C ALA A 90 17.97 -9.06 3.29
N MET A 91 17.55 -7.92 3.84
CA MET A 91 18.23 -7.32 5.00
C MET A 91 18.15 -8.22 6.24
N LEU A 92 17.00 -8.84 6.49
CA LEU A 92 16.83 -9.78 7.60
C LEU A 92 17.69 -11.02 7.42
N SER A 93 17.70 -11.61 6.23
CA SER A 93 18.49 -12.81 5.93
C SER A 93 20.00 -12.54 6.06
N LYS A 94 20.46 -11.35 5.68
CA LYS A 94 21.86 -10.92 5.91
C LYS A 94 22.17 -10.78 7.39
N ASN A 95 21.26 -10.20 8.16
CA ASN A 95 21.45 -10.00 9.60
C ASN A 95 21.45 -11.31 10.40
N GLU A 96 20.66 -12.29 9.98
CA GLU A 96 20.63 -13.65 10.56
C GLU A 96 21.79 -14.53 10.06
N GLY A 97 22.65 -14.03 9.16
CA GLY A 97 23.75 -14.79 8.57
C GLY A 97 23.31 -15.91 7.62
N LEU A 98 22.07 -15.84 7.13
CA LEU A 98 21.46 -16.80 6.22
C LEU A 98 21.67 -16.45 4.74
N LEU A 99 22.13 -15.23 4.42
CA LEU A 99 22.62 -14.87 3.09
C LEU A 99 24.13 -15.04 3.05
N THR A 100 24.59 -16.03 2.29
CA THR A 100 26.01 -16.18 1.95
C THR A 100 26.38 -15.24 0.80
N ASP A 101 27.66 -14.81 0.72
CA ASP A 101 28.12 -13.87 -0.32
C ASP A 101 27.97 -14.45 -1.74
N GLU A 102 27.93 -15.78 -1.87
CA GLU A 102 27.75 -16.53 -3.12
C GLU A 102 26.29 -16.49 -3.61
N GLU A 103 25.32 -16.55 -2.69
CA GLU A 103 23.87 -16.43 -2.98
C GLU A 103 23.42 -14.97 -3.16
N ALA A 104 24.21 -14.01 -2.68
CA ALA A 104 23.95 -12.58 -2.87
C ALA A 104 24.42 -12.07 -4.26
N GLN A 105 25.17 -12.90 -4.99
CA GLN A 105 25.68 -12.57 -6.30
C GLN A 105 24.58 -12.77 -7.35
N PRO A 106 24.32 -11.79 -8.22
CA PRO A 106 23.25 -11.94 -9.19
C PRO A 106 23.58 -13.07 -10.17
N ASP A 107 22.61 -13.94 -10.48
CA ASP A 107 22.80 -15.17 -11.29
C ASP A 107 23.59 -14.95 -12.60
N TRP A 108 23.48 -13.77 -13.22
CA TRP A 108 24.20 -13.43 -14.45
C TRP A 108 25.71 -13.19 -14.27
N GLU A 109 26.18 -12.99 -13.04
CA GLU A 109 27.60 -12.98 -12.67
C GLU A 109 28.12 -14.39 -12.37
N VAL A 110 27.29 -15.24 -11.77
CA VAL A 110 27.63 -16.65 -11.49
C VAL A 110 27.81 -17.42 -12.80
N GLU A 111 26.90 -17.23 -13.76
CA GLU A 111 26.97 -17.88 -15.07
C GLU A 111 28.21 -17.46 -15.90
N LYS A 112 28.75 -16.26 -15.66
CA LYS A 112 30.02 -15.80 -16.28
C LYS A 112 31.27 -16.34 -15.58
N ALA A 113 31.17 -16.75 -14.32
CA ALA A 113 32.27 -17.36 -13.59
C ALA A 113 32.43 -18.86 -13.93
N GLU A 114 31.36 -19.50 -14.40
CA GLU A 114 31.33 -20.92 -14.79
C GLU A 114 31.61 -21.20 -16.28
N ALA A 115 31.70 -20.16 -17.13
CA ALA A 115 31.96 -20.23 -18.58
C ALA A 115 33.39 -19.87 -18.96
#